data_AF-A0A7S3UU21-F1
#
_entry.id   AF-A0A7S3UU21-F1
#
_cell.length_a   1.000
_cell.length_b   1.000
_cell.length_c   1.000
_cell.angle_alpha   90.00
_cell.angle_beta   90.00
_cell.angle_gamma   90.00
#
_symmetry.space_group_name_H-M   'P 1'
#
loop_
_entity.id
_entity.type
_entity.pdbx_description
1 polymer ?
#
loop_
_entity_poly.entity_id
_entity_poly.type
_entity_poly.pdbx_seq_one_letter_code
_entity_poly.pdbx_strand_id
1 'polypeptide(L)'
;ALVPAGALDGTRSHGGEGALAPVGDEKDYDAEFLVIQEATGLDDIEEIVAKFHAAEEKNFSLFNYVNDLNSEIERLEQRIAETKGEIEKYKGQGVSTDTYRKKMLRQLEDRLARTTAKADDYDKQAQKAAKTIGTLKQGIQGIFSRIGAGVGNSGVEEMLGNQGVTESNIMQYLGLIEQRTSEILRNYAASQNLGDTRTGAHGGGPAGLPPARDPVPAPAQPPLRIQPPALDDFSSGDETDQEDDERPLTRAELQKKTHRGLQRKDAKLKDAKRSLARAK
;
A
#
# COMPACT_ATOMS: atom_id res chain seq x y z
N ALA A 1 -8.87 -19.34 59.86
CA ALA A 1 -9.84 -18.57 60.67
C ALA A 1 -9.49 -17.10 60.50
N LEU A 2 -10.51 -16.28 60.26
CA LEU A 2 -10.47 -14.97 59.62
C LEU A 2 -10.83 -13.88 60.65
N VAL A 3 -10.21 -12.69 60.52
CA VAL A 3 -10.68 -11.31 60.91
C VAL A 3 -10.35 -10.76 62.33
N PRO A 4 -10.04 -9.44 62.52
CA PRO A 4 -9.43 -8.43 61.63
C PRO A 4 -8.29 -7.57 62.24
N ALA A 5 -7.63 -6.82 61.36
CA ALA A 5 -6.80 -5.65 61.62
C ALA A 5 -7.65 -4.44 62.09
N GLY A 6 -7.20 -3.77 63.16
CA GLY A 6 -7.69 -2.47 63.60
C GLY A 6 -6.74 -1.37 63.14
N ALA A 7 -7.26 -0.50 62.28
CA ALA A 7 -6.63 0.74 61.84
C ALA A 7 -6.44 1.71 63.01
N LEU A 8 -5.28 2.35 63.11
CA LEU A 8 -5.07 3.52 63.95
C LEU A 8 -4.43 4.63 63.12
N ASP A 9 -5.32 5.47 62.59
CA ASP A 9 -5.05 6.78 62.01
C ASP A 9 -4.69 7.77 63.14
N GLY A 10 -3.49 8.33 63.06
CA GLY A 10 -2.93 9.26 64.03
C GLY A 10 -3.08 10.71 63.57
N THR A 11 -4.27 11.29 63.75
CA THR A 11 -4.44 12.76 63.79
C THR A 11 -5.25 13.20 65.01
N ARG A 12 -4.57 13.74 66.03
CA ARG A 12 -5.17 14.60 67.08
C ARG A 12 -4.05 15.36 67.78
N SER A 13 -3.83 16.63 67.44
CA SER A 13 -4.51 17.82 68.01
C SER A 13 -4.10 18.10 69.46
N HIS A 14 -3.30 19.14 69.62
CA HIS A 14 -3.02 19.85 70.86
C HIS A 14 -4.29 20.27 71.63
N GLY A 15 -4.14 20.37 72.95
CA GLY A 15 -4.92 21.27 73.81
C GLY A 15 -5.72 20.56 74.90
N GLY A 16 -5.22 20.59 76.13
CA GLY A 16 -5.96 20.16 77.31
C GLY A 16 -5.09 20.18 78.57
N GLU A 17 -5.14 21.31 79.29
CA GLU A 17 -4.60 21.47 80.65
C GLU A 17 -5.09 20.33 81.56
N GLY A 18 -4.16 19.75 82.31
CA GLY A 18 -4.42 18.69 83.28
C GLY A 18 -3.36 18.71 84.38
N ALA A 19 -3.73 19.37 85.48
CA ALA A 19 -3.22 19.29 86.84
C ALA A 19 -1.94 18.48 87.10
N LEU A 20 -0.93 19.15 87.67
CA LEU A 20 0.14 18.51 88.44
C LEU A 20 -0.47 17.78 89.65
N ALA A 21 -0.55 16.46 89.57
CA ALA A 21 -0.76 15.59 90.73
C ALA A 21 0.58 15.43 91.49
N PRO A 22 0.57 15.38 92.83
CA PRO A 22 1.79 15.19 93.61
C PRO A 22 2.28 13.75 93.41
N VAL A 23 3.53 13.59 92.97
CA VAL A 23 4.18 12.29 92.79
C VAL A 23 4.23 11.57 94.15
N GLY A 24 3.39 10.55 94.28
CA GLY A 24 3.22 9.73 95.47
C GLY A 24 3.44 8.25 95.16
N ASP A 25 4.45 7.95 94.33
CA ASP A 25 4.66 6.60 93.80
C ASP A 25 5.98 5.97 94.28
N GLU A 26 6.56 6.41 95.40
CA GLU A 26 7.88 5.93 95.84
C GLU A 26 7.90 4.46 96.32
N LYS A 27 6.72 3.80 96.44
CA LYS A 27 6.61 2.45 97.05
C LYS A 27 6.35 1.31 96.07
N ASP A 28 5.91 1.59 94.85
CA ASP A 28 5.66 0.53 93.86
C ASP A 28 6.93 0.19 93.06
N TYR A 29 7.89 1.13 92.98
CA TYR A 29 9.17 0.91 92.31
C TYR A 29 10.02 -0.18 92.99
N ASP A 30 9.99 -0.30 94.33
CA ASP A 30 10.76 -1.31 95.06
C ASP A 30 10.27 -2.75 94.74
N ALA A 31 8.97 -2.93 94.58
CA ALA A 31 8.37 -4.23 94.26
C ALA A 31 8.62 -4.63 92.79
N GLU A 32 8.51 -3.68 91.87
CA GLU A 32 8.83 -3.90 90.46
C GLU A 32 10.34 -4.10 90.25
N PHE A 33 11.18 -3.45 91.06
CA PHE A 33 12.63 -3.60 91.00
C PHE A 33 13.09 -4.98 91.46
N LEU A 34 12.49 -5.54 92.52
CA LEU A 34 12.77 -6.92 92.97
C LEU A 34 12.48 -7.96 91.88
N VAL A 35 11.42 -7.75 91.09
CA VAL A 35 11.10 -8.63 89.96
C VAL A 35 12.15 -8.53 88.85
N ILE A 36 12.66 -7.33 88.58
CA ILE A 36 13.72 -7.12 87.57
C ILE A 36 15.05 -7.69 88.04
N GLN A 37 15.39 -7.55 89.32
CA GLN A 37 16.59 -8.11 89.95
C GLN A 37 16.56 -9.65 89.90
N GLU A 38 15.43 -10.27 90.24
CA GLU A 38 15.25 -11.74 90.18
C GLU A 38 15.32 -12.27 88.74
N ALA A 39 14.80 -11.51 87.76
CA ALA A 39 14.81 -11.90 86.35
C ALA A 39 16.16 -11.69 85.65
N THR A 40 16.95 -10.68 86.06
CA THR A 40 18.23 -10.33 85.40
C THR A 40 19.46 -10.82 86.15
N GLY A 41 19.34 -11.13 87.45
CA GLY A 41 20.42 -11.64 88.30
C GLY A 41 21.51 -10.61 88.63
N LEU A 42 21.21 -9.31 88.52
CA LEU A 42 22.14 -8.20 88.76
C LEU A 42 21.69 -7.42 89.98
N ASP A 43 22.59 -7.20 90.95
CA ASP A 43 22.27 -6.56 92.23
C ASP A 43 22.48 -5.03 92.22
N ASP A 44 23.14 -4.50 91.18
CA ASP A 44 23.43 -3.07 91.04
C ASP A 44 22.39 -2.38 90.14
N ILE A 45 21.66 -1.44 90.71
CA ILE A 45 20.60 -0.65 90.05
C ILE A 45 21.15 0.06 88.82
N GLU A 46 22.36 0.61 88.94
CA GLU A 46 23.01 1.37 87.88
C GLU A 46 23.38 0.46 86.70
N GLU A 47 23.75 -0.79 86.97
CA GLU A 47 24.04 -1.80 85.95
C GLU A 47 22.78 -2.27 85.20
N ILE A 48 21.65 -2.44 85.90
CA ILE A 48 20.36 -2.78 85.29
C ILE A 48 19.89 -1.65 84.37
N VAL A 49 19.91 -0.40 84.86
CA VAL A 49 19.51 0.78 84.07
C VAL A 49 20.41 0.94 82.84
N ALA A 50 21.72 0.76 82.98
CA ALA A 50 22.65 0.83 81.85
C ALA A 50 22.38 -0.25 80.80
N LYS A 51 22.11 -1.51 81.21
CA LYS A 51 21.76 -2.59 80.29
C LYS A 51 20.40 -2.38 79.64
N PHE A 52 19.43 -1.84 80.38
CA PHE A 52 18.12 -1.50 79.83
C PHE A 52 18.24 -0.39 78.78
N HIS A 53 18.99 0.67 79.07
CA HIS A 53 19.27 1.73 78.09
C HIS A 53 19.97 1.21 76.85
N ALA A 54 20.99 0.35 77.00
CA ALA A 54 21.68 -0.26 75.87
C ALA A 54 20.76 -1.18 75.05
N ALA A 55 19.87 -1.92 75.72
CA ALA A 55 18.87 -2.76 75.06
C ALA A 55 17.82 -1.90 74.34
N GLU A 56 17.38 -0.80 74.94
CA GLU A 56 16.42 0.14 74.37
C GLU A 56 16.98 0.86 73.14
N GLU A 57 18.23 1.33 73.21
CA GLU A 57 18.93 1.96 72.07
C GLU A 57 19.09 0.96 70.91
N LYS A 58 19.45 -0.29 71.22
CA LYS A 58 19.49 -1.37 70.22
C LYS A 58 18.10 -1.62 69.63
N ASN A 59 17.05 -1.64 70.46
CA ASN A 59 15.68 -1.86 69.99
C ASN A 59 15.20 -0.71 69.09
N PHE A 60 15.54 0.52 69.44
CA PHE A 60 15.26 1.71 68.63
C PHE A 60 15.98 1.63 67.27
N SER A 61 17.25 1.23 67.25
CA SER A 61 18.00 1.04 66.00
C SER A 61 17.38 -0.05 65.10
N LEU A 62 16.90 -1.15 65.70
CA LEU A 62 16.21 -2.23 64.99
C LEU A 62 14.87 -1.77 64.42
N PHE A 63 14.09 -1.00 65.18
CA PHE A 63 12.83 -0.43 64.70
C PHE A 63 13.04 0.49 63.49
N ASN A 64 14.05 1.35 63.55
CA ASN A 64 14.40 2.21 62.41
C ASN A 64 14.83 1.37 61.20
N TYR A 65 15.66 0.35 61.41
CA TYR A 65 16.07 -0.54 60.33
C TYR A 65 14.89 -1.31 59.70
N VAL A 66 13.94 -1.79 60.49
CA VAL A 66 12.73 -2.44 59.99
C VAL A 66 11.87 -1.46 59.18
N ASN A 67 11.73 -0.21 59.63
CA ASN A 67 11.00 0.82 58.89
C ASN A 67 11.69 1.18 57.57
N ASP A 68 13.02 1.28 57.57
CA ASP A 68 13.81 1.51 56.35
C ASP A 68 13.66 0.35 55.36
N LEU A 69 13.71 -0.90 55.85
CA LEU A 69 13.48 -2.09 55.03
C LEU A 69 12.07 -2.13 54.46
N ASN A 70 11.04 -1.80 55.25
CA ASN A 70 9.66 -1.75 54.76
C ASN A 70 9.50 -0.69 53.67
N SER A 71 10.10 0.49 53.86
CA SER A 71 10.11 1.56 52.85
C SER A 71 10.82 1.10 51.56
N GLU A 72 11.92 0.36 51.70
CA GLU A 72 12.65 -0.20 50.56
C GLU A 72 11.86 -1.30 49.85
N ILE A 73 11.12 -2.15 50.58
CA ILE A 73 10.22 -3.15 50.01
C ILE A 73 9.14 -2.46 49.17
N GLU A 74 8.46 -1.45 49.71
CA GLU A 74 7.43 -0.70 48.98
C GLU A 74 8.00 -0.08 47.69
N ARG A 75 9.20 0.51 47.78
CA ARG A 75 9.91 1.08 46.63
C ARG A 75 10.23 0.02 45.56
N LEU A 76 10.71 -1.16 45.97
CA LEU A 76 11.02 -2.25 45.06
C LEU A 76 9.76 -2.82 44.42
N GLU A 77 8.67 -2.99 45.18
CA GLU A 77 7.39 -3.44 44.66
C GLU A 77 6.81 -2.48 43.62
N GLN A 78 6.88 -1.17 43.88
CA GLN A 78 6.48 -0.15 42.91
C GLN A 78 7.31 -0.26 41.62
N ARG A 79 8.62 -0.41 41.74
CA ARG A 79 9.54 -0.52 40.60
C ARG A 79 9.33 -1.81 39.80
N ILE A 80 9.00 -2.91 40.48
CA ILE A 80 8.58 -4.17 39.83
C ILE A 80 7.27 -3.96 39.07
N ALA A 81 6.29 -3.27 39.66
CA ALA A 81 5.01 -2.99 39.03
C ALA A 81 5.19 -2.11 37.77
N GLU A 82 6.00 -1.04 37.85
CA GLU A 82 6.36 -0.21 36.69
C GLU A 82 7.01 -1.03 35.59
N THR A 83 8.05 -1.80 35.93
CA THR A 83 8.78 -2.62 34.94
C THR A 83 7.86 -3.64 34.26
N LYS A 84 6.98 -4.30 35.02
CA LYS A 84 5.97 -5.21 34.44
C LYS A 84 4.98 -4.49 33.53
N GLY A 85 4.56 -3.28 33.90
CA GLY A 85 3.72 -2.43 33.07
C GLY A 85 4.38 -2.05 31.74
N GLU A 86 5.67 -1.71 31.77
CA GLU A 86 6.45 -1.44 30.56
C GLU A 86 6.57 -2.68 29.66
N ILE A 87 6.87 -3.85 30.24
CA ILE A 87 6.96 -5.12 29.49
C ILE A 87 5.66 -5.38 28.72
N GLU A 88 4.50 -5.27 29.37
CA GLU A 88 3.23 -5.53 28.68
C GLU A 88 2.87 -4.46 27.63
N LYS A 89 3.24 -3.20 27.86
CA LYS A 89 3.12 -2.15 26.86
C LYS A 89 3.93 -2.49 25.60
N TYR A 90 5.20 -2.88 25.76
CA TYR A 90 6.07 -3.23 24.64
C TYR A 90 5.65 -4.53 23.95
N LYS A 91 5.17 -5.52 24.68
CA LYS A 91 4.65 -6.77 24.13
C LYS A 91 3.40 -6.54 23.29
N GLY A 92 2.45 -5.75 23.79
CA GLY A 92 1.24 -5.37 23.04
C GLY A 92 1.55 -4.55 21.79
N GLN A 93 2.45 -3.56 21.89
CA GLN A 93 2.90 -2.77 20.74
C GLN A 93 3.69 -3.62 19.72
N GLY A 94 4.52 -4.56 20.18
CA GLY A 94 5.29 -5.45 19.32
C GLY A 94 4.40 -6.36 18.47
N VAL A 95 3.36 -6.97 19.06
CA VAL A 95 2.43 -7.86 18.34
C VAL A 95 1.59 -7.09 17.30
N SER A 96 1.05 -5.93 17.66
CA SER A 96 0.27 -5.09 16.73
C SER A 96 1.13 -4.58 15.56
N THR A 97 2.36 -4.15 15.86
CA THR A 97 3.29 -3.68 14.82
C THR A 97 3.74 -4.81 13.92
N ASP A 98 4.02 -6.00 14.47
CA ASP A 98 4.46 -7.16 13.70
C ASP A 98 3.35 -7.68 12.78
N THR A 99 2.11 -7.75 13.26
CA THR A 99 0.95 -8.13 12.43
C THR A 99 0.69 -7.13 11.30
N TYR A 100 0.79 -5.83 11.57
CA TYR A 100 0.69 -4.80 10.53
C TYR A 100 1.81 -4.92 9.49
N ARG A 101 3.07 -5.09 9.92
CA ARG A 101 4.20 -5.30 9.02
C ARG A 101 4.03 -6.54 8.16
N LYS A 102 3.61 -7.67 8.74
CA LYS A 102 3.34 -8.92 8.00
C LYS A 102 2.23 -8.74 6.96
N LYS A 103 1.16 -8.01 7.30
CA LYS A 103 0.09 -7.71 6.35
C LYS A 103 0.60 -6.83 5.20
N MET A 104 1.38 -5.79 5.52
CA MET A 104 1.99 -4.91 4.52
C MET A 104 2.94 -5.67 3.60
N LEU A 105 3.79 -6.56 4.15
CA LEU A 105 4.68 -7.42 3.36
C LEU A 105 3.91 -8.30 2.39
N ARG A 106 2.87 -9.00 2.85
CA ARG A 106 2.02 -9.81 1.96
C ARG A 106 1.36 -8.98 0.86
N GLN A 107 0.86 -7.79 1.18
CA GLN A 107 0.27 -6.90 0.17
C GLN A 107 1.29 -6.48 -0.89
N LEU A 108 2.53 -6.18 -0.47
CA LEU A 108 3.61 -5.84 -1.39
C LEU A 108 4.05 -7.04 -2.24
N GLU A 109 4.15 -8.24 -1.64
CA GLU A 109 4.44 -9.49 -2.35
C GLU A 109 3.37 -9.79 -3.41
N ASP A 110 2.09 -9.72 -3.05
CA ASP A 110 0.99 -9.95 -3.99
C ASP A 110 0.97 -8.91 -5.12
N ARG A 111 1.30 -7.65 -4.80
CA ARG A 111 1.40 -6.60 -5.80
C ARG A 111 2.58 -6.83 -6.74
N LEU A 112 3.72 -7.21 -6.20
CA LEU A 112 4.91 -7.54 -6.98
C LEU A 112 4.63 -8.73 -7.90
N ALA A 113 3.99 -9.78 -7.41
CA ALA A 113 3.60 -10.93 -8.21
C ALA A 113 2.65 -10.54 -9.37
N ARG A 114 1.62 -9.74 -9.08
CA ARG A 114 0.68 -9.24 -10.10
C ARG A 114 1.35 -8.37 -11.16
N THR A 115 2.18 -7.42 -10.74
CA THR A 115 2.89 -6.53 -11.67
C THR A 115 3.89 -7.31 -12.53
N THR A 116 4.60 -8.27 -11.95
CA THR A 116 5.55 -9.13 -12.69
C THR A 116 4.81 -9.99 -13.72
N ALA A 117 3.69 -10.60 -13.35
CA ALA A 117 2.88 -11.38 -14.29
C ALA A 117 2.36 -10.52 -15.47
N LYS A 118 1.89 -9.30 -15.20
CA LYS A 118 1.49 -8.36 -16.26
C LYS A 118 2.67 -7.98 -17.16
N ALA A 119 3.85 -7.73 -16.59
CA ALA A 119 5.06 -7.41 -17.35
C ALA A 119 5.47 -8.58 -18.27
N ASP A 120 5.46 -9.81 -17.75
CA ASP A 120 5.75 -11.02 -18.54
C ASP A 120 4.77 -11.19 -19.70
N ASP A 121 3.49 -10.86 -19.49
CA ASP A 121 2.48 -10.95 -20.55
C ASP A 121 2.67 -9.87 -21.62
N TYR A 122 3.03 -8.64 -21.24
CA TYR A 122 3.40 -7.60 -22.20
C TYR A 122 4.66 -7.98 -22.99
N ASP A 123 5.67 -8.57 -22.36
CA ASP A 123 6.86 -9.06 -23.06
C ASP A 123 6.53 -10.16 -24.07
N LYS A 124 5.65 -11.12 -23.70
CA LYS A 124 5.16 -12.14 -24.64
C LYS A 124 4.42 -11.52 -25.82
N GLN A 125 3.60 -10.50 -25.58
CA GLN A 125 2.88 -9.79 -26.64
C GLN A 125 3.84 -9.04 -27.57
N ALA A 126 4.82 -8.33 -27.01
CA ALA A 126 5.86 -7.63 -27.77
C ALA A 126 6.68 -8.61 -28.62
N GLN A 127 7.06 -9.77 -28.08
CA GLN A 127 7.76 -10.81 -28.84
C GLN A 127 6.91 -11.38 -29.99
N LYS A 128 5.61 -11.60 -29.77
CA LYS A 128 4.69 -12.02 -30.84
C LYS A 128 4.61 -10.97 -31.94
N ALA A 129 4.43 -9.69 -31.57
CA ALA A 129 4.38 -8.58 -32.52
C ALA A 129 5.68 -8.47 -33.32
N ALA A 130 6.84 -8.55 -32.67
CA ALA A 130 8.14 -8.52 -33.33
C ALA A 130 8.34 -9.67 -34.33
N LYS A 131 7.88 -10.89 -34.01
CA LYS A 131 7.89 -12.03 -34.94
C LYS A 131 7.00 -11.79 -36.17
N THR A 132 5.80 -11.25 -35.96
CA THR A 132 4.88 -10.90 -37.05
C THR A 132 5.50 -9.84 -37.96
N ILE A 133 6.08 -8.78 -37.37
CA ILE A 133 6.79 -7.73 -38.12
C ILE A 133 7.97 -8.33 -38.90
N GLY A 134 8.75 -9.23 -38.30
CA GLY A 134 9.86 -9.91 -38.97
C GLY A 134 9.40 -10.70 -40.20
N THR A 135 8.30 -11.43 -40.09
CA THR A 135 7.70 -12.18 -41.20
C THR A 135 7.20 -11.22 -42.30
N LEU A 136 6.55 -10.13 -41.90
CA LEU A 136 6.06 -9.11 -42.83
C LEU A 136 7.21 -8.44 -43.61
N LYS A 137 8.30 -8.06 -42.94
CA LYS A 137 9.50 -7.47 -43.58
C LYS A 137 10.03 -8.38 -44.68
N GLN A 138 10.16 -9.67 -44.41
CA GLN A 138 10.62 -10.66 -45.39
C GLN A 138 9.66 -10.77 -46.59
N GLY A 139 8.35 -10.83 -46.34
CA GLY A 139 7.33 -10.88 -47.39
C GLY A 139 7.35 -9.65 -48.28
N ILE A 140 7.43 -8.46 -47.68
CA ILE A 140 7.51 -7.17 -48.39
C ILE A 140 8.78 -7.12 -49.25
N GLN A 141 9.95 -7.45 -48.68
CA GLN A 141 11.21 -7.48 -49.43
C GLN A 141 11.12 -8.44 -50.62
N GLY A 142 10.51 -9.61 -50.43
CA GLY A 142 10.30 -10.61 -51.47
C GLY A 142 9.42 -10.10 -52.61
N ILE A 143 8.29 -9.46 -52.30
CA ILE A 143 7.39 -8.89 -53.30
C ILE A 143 8.06 -7.74 -54.04
N PHE A 144 8.66 -6.79 -53.32
CA PHE A 144 9.38 -5.64 -53.87
C PHE A 144 10.42 -6.06 -54.91
N SER A 145 11.19 -7.10 -54.59
CA SER A 145 12.21 -7.64 -55.48
C SER A 145 11.61 -8.35 -56.70
N ARG A 146 10.53 -9.15 -56.52
CA ARG A 146 9.89 -9.92 -57.60
C ARG A 146 9.22 -9.06 -58.67
N ILE A 147 8.56 -7.97 -58.26
CA ILE A 147 7.87 -7.07 -59.20
C ILE A 147 8.83 -6.01 -59.79
N GLY A 148 10.10 -6.03 -59.37
CA GLY A 148 11.13 -5.09 -59.80
C GLY A 148 10.80 -3.63 -59.41
N ALA A 149 10.19 -3.40 -58.25
CA ALA A 149 9.77 -2.05 -57.84
C ALA A 149 10.94 -1.07 -57.63
N GLY A 150 12.18 -1.57 -57.48
CA GLY A 150 13.41 -0.76 -57.45
C GLY A 150 14.18 -0.71 -58.78
N VAL A 151 13.80 -1.51 -59.78
CA VAL A 151 14.59 -1.64 -61.02
C VAL A 151 14.32 -0.46 -61.95
N GLY A 152 15.35 0.38 -62.17
CA GLY A 152 15.29 1.53 -63.09
C GLY A 152 15.03 2.88 -62.43
N ASN A 153 14.79 2.93 -61.10
CA ASN A 153 14.61 4.16 -60.35
C ASN A 153 15.80 4.39 -59.38
N SER A 154 16.85 5.06 -59.85
CA SER A 154 18.02 5.39 -59.01
C SER A 154 17.64 6.19 -57.75
N GLY A 155 16.60 7.03 -57.84
CA GLY A 155 16.10 7.79 -56.70
C GLY A 155 15.39 6.94 -55.63
N VAL A 156 14.89 5.76 -55.97
CA VAL A 156 14.29 4.83 -55.00
C VAL A 156 15.37 4.15 -54.16
N GLU A 157 16.49 3.80 -54.79
CA GLU A 157 17.63 3.17 -54.10
C GLU A 157 18.34 4.16 -53.16
N GLU A 158 18.44 5.44 -53.56
CA GLU A 158 18.93 6.53 -52.71
C GLU A 158 17.97 6.85 -51.55
N MET A 159 16.65 6.76 -51.76
CA MET A 159 15.64 7.10 -50.74
C MET A 159 15.42 6.00 -49.70
N LEU A 160 15.57 4.72 -50.06
CA LEU A 160 15.40 3.59 -49.13
C LEU A 160 16.72 3.10 -48.52
N GLY A 161 17.86 3.46 -49.11
CA GLY A 161 19.18 3.04 -48.69
C GLY A 161 19.39 1.52 -48.81
N ASN A 162 20.60 1.07 -48.47
CA ASN A 162 21.01 -0.33 -48.65
C ASN A 162 20.61 -1.26 -47.48
N GLN A 163 19.76 -0.81 -46.55
CA GLN A 163 19.44 -1.55 -45.31
C GLN A 163 18.24 -2.50 -45.44
N GLY A 164 17.60 -2.59 -46.62
CA GLY A 164 16.40 -3.39 -46.83
C GLY A 164 15.18 -2.87 -46.06
N VAL A 165 14.15 -3.71 -45.88
CA VAL A 165 12.94 -3.35 -45.13
C VAL A 165 13.21 -3.30 -43.62
N THR A 166 13.04 -2.13 -43.02
CA THR A 166 13.10 -1.81 -41.59
C THR A 166 11.74 -1.31 -41.10
N GLU A 167 11.50 -1.28 -39.78
CA GLU A 167 10.20 -0.83 -39.24
C GLU A 167 9.85 0.61 -39.60
N SER A 168 10.84 1.49 -39.74
CA SER A 168 10.64 2.89 -40.11
C SER A 168 10.35 3.08 -41.60
N ASN A 169 10.71 2.10 -42.46
CA ASN A 169 10.57 2.23 -43.91
C ASN A 169 9.53 1.26 -44.54
N ILE A 170 8.85 0.42 -43.75
CA ILE A 170 7.81 -0.54 -44.23
C ILE A 170 6.76 0.16 -45.10
N MET A 171 6.28 1.33 -44.67
CA MET A 171 5.22 2.05 -45.38
C MET A 171 5.69 2.56 -46.75
N GLN A 172 6.94 3.00 -46.85
CA GLN A 172 7.56 3.47 -48.08
C GLN A 172 7.71 2.31 -49.08
N TYR A 173 8.16 1.13 -48.62
CA TYR A 173 8.21 -0.08 -49.45
C TYR A 173 6.81 -0.48 -49.95
N LEU A 174 5.79 -0.45 -49.10
CA LEU A 174 4.42 -0.79 -49.49
C LEU A 174 3.88 0.20 -50.54
N GLY A 175 4.12 1.50 -50.39
CA GLY A 175 3.70 2.50 -51.36
C GLY A 175 4.35 2.32 -52.74
N LEU A 176 5.64 1.95 -52.77
CA LEU A 176 6.33 1.64 -54.04
C LEU A 176 5.83 0.35 -54.68
N ILE A 177 5.53 -0.67 -53.87
CA ILE A 177 4.91 -1.90 -54.35
C ILE A 177 3.55 -1.60 -54.97
N GLU A 178 2.73 -0.78 -54.32
CA GLU A 178 1.41 -0.37 -54.82
C GLU A 178 1.52 0.38 -56.15
N GLN A 179 2.43 1.36 -56.25
CA GLN A 179 2.67 2.11 -57.48
C GLN A 179 3.06 1.15 -58.61
N ARG A 180 4.06 0.28 -58.37
CA ARG A 180 4.55 -0.65 -59.39
C ARG A 180 3.48 -1.64 -59.83
N THR A 181 2.71 -2.16 -58.87
CA THR A 181 1.59 -3.08 -59.17
C THR A 181 0.54 -2.39 -60.03
N SER A 182 0.22 -1.13 -59.73
CA SER A 182 -0.73 -0.33 -60.51
C SER A 182 -0.24 -0.09 -61.95
N GLU A 183 1.04 0.19 -62.14
CA GLU A 183 1.66 0.32 -63.48
C GLU A 183 1.55 -0.98 -64.29
N ILE A 184 1.90 -2.11 -63.67
CA ILE A 184 1.82 -3.43 -64.32
C ILE A 184 0.38 -3.74 -64.75
N LEU A 185 -0.61 -3.49 -63.89
CA LEU A 185 -2.02 -3.71 -64.19
C LEU A 185 -2.52 -2.83 -65.34
N ARG A 186 -2.14 -1.55 -65.37
CA ARG A 186 -2.50 -0.62 -66.46
C ARG A 186 -1.90 -1.08 -67.80
N ASN A 187 -0.62 -1.47 -67.80
CA ASN A 187 0.05 -1.96 -68.99
C ASN A 187 -0.58 -3.26 -69.50
N TYR A 188 -0.95 -4.16 -68.59
CA TYR A 188 -1.65 -5.39 -68.94
C TYR A 188 -3.02 -5.13 -69.57
N ALA A 189 -3.84 -4.26 -68.99
CA ALA A 189 -5.14 -3.87 -69.55
C ALA A 189 -5.01 -3.23 -70.94
N ALA A 190 -4.01 -2.36 -71.14
CA ALA A 190 -3.71 -1.77 -72.43
C ALA A 190 -3.29 -2.83 -73.47
N SER A 191 -2.52 -3.84 -73.06
CA SER A 191 -2.10 -4.94 -73.95
C SER A 191 -3.23 -5.90 -74.34
N GLN A 192 -4.22 -6.11 -73.47
CA GLN A 192 -5.43 -6.89 -73.81
C GLN A 192 -6.29 -6.18 -74.85
N ASN A 193 -6.48 -4.86 -74.72
CA ASN A 193 -7.23 -4.07 -75.70
C ASN A 193 -6.54 -4.02 -77.08
N LEU A 194 -5.21 -4.16 -77.12
CA LEU A 194 -4.45 -4.24 -78.36
C LEU A 194 -4.43 -5.65 -78.96
N GLY A 195 -4.55 -6.70 -78.14
CA GLY A 195 -4.58 -8.11 -78.54
C GLY A 195 -5.87 -8.53 -79.27
N ASP A 196 -6.99 -7.87 -79.00
CA ASP A 196 -8.29 -8.15 -79.66
C ASP A 196 -8.36 -7.65 -81.11
N THR A 197 -7.30 -6.99 -81.61
CA THR A 197 -7.22 -6.54 -83.01
C THR A 197 -6.46 -7.48 -83.95
N ARG A 198 -5.95 -8.63 -83.48
CA ARG A 198 -5.07 -9.50 -84.28
C ARG A 198 -5.56 -10.92 -84.57
N THR A 199 -6.77 -11.30 -84.17
CA THR A 199 -7.37 -12.58 -84.58
C THR A 199 -8.83 -12.42 -84.97
N GLY A 200 -9.08 -12.20 -86.27
CA GLY A 200 -10.43 -12.36 -86.83
C GLY A 200 -10.83 -11.37 -87.92
N ALA A 201 -10.02 -11.21 -88.98
CA ALA A 201 -10.57 -10.70 -90.23
C ALA A 201 -11.37 -11.82 -90.92
N HIS A 202 -12.67 -11.89 -90.65
CA HIS A 202 -13.66 -12.37 -91.63
C HIS A 202 -14.87 -11.45 -91.56
N GLY A 203 -15.19 -10.87 -92.71
CA GLY A 203 -15.99 -9.65 -92.83
C GLY A 203 -17.47 -9.76 -92.47
N GLY A 204 -18.06 -8.59 -92.26
CA GLY A 204 -19.52 -8.42 -92.26
C GLY A 204 -20.02 -7.25 -91.40
N GLY A 205 -19.93 -6.02 -91.93
CA GLY A 205 -20.87 -4.95 -91.59
C GLY A 205 -20.37 -3.86 -90.62
N PRO A 206 -20.67 -2.56 -90.90
CA PRO A 206 -20.44 -1.49 -89.95
C PRO A 206 -21.60 -1.46 -88.95
N ALA A 207 -21.48 -2.18 -87.84
CA ALA A 207 -22.39 -2.01 -86.71
C ALA A 207 -21.90 -0.83 -85.87
N GLY A 208 -22.51 0.33 -86.12
CA GLY A 208 -22.30 1.53 -85.31
C GLY A 208 -22.59 1.25 -83.84
N LEU A 209 -21.60 1.53 -82.98
CA LEU A 209 -21.83 1.73 -81.55
C LEU A 209 -22.37 3.15 -81.35
N PRO A 210 -23.39 3.33 -80.48
CA PRO A 210 -24.21 4.52 -80.39
C PRO A 210 -23.42 5.74 -79.89
N PRO A 211 -23.86 6.97 -80.19
CA PRO A 211 -23.26 8.17 -79.65
C PRO A 211 -23.43 8.21 -78.13
N ALA A 212 -22.46 8.86 -77.49
CA ALA A 212 -22.40 9.21 -76.09
C ALA A 212 -23.80 9.47 -75.51
N ARG A 213 -24.27 8.54 -74.69
CA ARG A 213 -25.33 8.79 -73.72
C ARG A 213 -24.63 9.27 -72.47
N ASP A 214 -24.99 10.47 -72.03
CA ASP A 214 -24.55 11.03 -70.75
C ASP A 214 -24.62 9.96 -69.66
N PRO A 215 -23.63 9.89 -68.75
CA PRO A 215 -23.65 8.93 -67.68
C PRO A 215 -24.85 9.24 -66.79
N VAL A 216 -25.90 8.43 -66.90
CA VAL A 216 -26.95 8.35 -65.89
C VAL A 216 -26.24 7.98 -64.58
N PRO A 217 -26.42 8.74 -63.48
CA PRO A 217 -25.78 8.43 -62.23
C PRO A 217 -26.33 7.08 -61.76
N ALA A 218 -25.48 6.05 -61.79
CA ALA A 218 -25.75 4.84 -61.03
C ALA A 218 -26.01 5.25 -59.57
N PRO A 219 -27.02 4.66 -58.89
CA PRO A 219 -27.28 5.00 -57.50
C PRO A 219 -25.98 4.78 -56.73
N ALA A 220 -25.50 5.87 -56.13
CA ALA A 220 -24.26 5.91 -55.37
C ALA A 220 -24.24 4.69 -54.43
N GLN A 221 -23.34 3.74 -54.69
CA GLN A 221 -23.01 2.77 -53.67
C GLN A 221 -22.50 3.60 -52.49
N PRO A 222 -23.08 3.43 -51.28
CA PRO A 222 -22.61 4.17 -50.13
C PRO A 222 -21.10 3.88 -50.01
N PRO A 223 -20.27 4.90 -49.76
CA PRO A 223 -18.83 4.73 -49.67
C PRO A 223 -18.55 3.60 -48.66
N LEU A 224 -17.75 2.61 -49.07
CA LEU A 224 -17.31 1.53 -48.19
C LEU A 224 -16.55 2.15 -47.02
N ARG A 225 -17.29 2.45 -45.96
CA ARG A 225 -16.79 2.97 -44.69
C ARG A 225 -16.25 1.77 -43.95
N ILE A 226 -14.99 1.44 -44.21
CA ILE A 226 -14.23 0.50 -43.37
C ILE A 226 -14.23 1.10 -41.97
N GLN A 227 -15.08 0.54 -41.12
CA GLN A 227 -15.17 0.93 -39.73
C GLN A 227 -14.00 0.24 -39.03
N PRO A 228 -13.03 0.98 -38.48
CA PRO A 228 -12.01 0.36 -37.65
C PRO A 228 -12.72 -0.39 -36.51
N PRO A 229 -12.22 -1.56 -36.09
CA PRO A 229 -12.81 -2.31 -34.98
C PRO A 229 -13.02 -1.36 -33.79
N ALA A 230 -14.23 -1.31 -33.27
CA ALA A 230 -14.49 -0.57 -32.03
C ALA A 230 -13.63 -1.20 -30.94
N LEU A 231 -12.88 -0.38 -30.22
CA LEU A 231 -12.00 -0.78 -29.10
C LEU A 231 -12.81 -1.31 -27.89
N ASP A 232 -14.13 -1.41 -28.00
CA ASP A 232 -15.03 -1.72 -26.89
C ASP A 232 -15.31 -3.23 -26.73
N ASP A 233 -14.95 -4.08 -27.69
CA ASP A 233 -15.20 -5.54 -27.59
C ASP A 233 -14.07 -6.33 -26.89
N PHE A 234 -13.14 -5.60 -26.26
CA PHE A 234 -12.15 -6.16 -25.31
C PHE A 234 -12.36 -5.66 -23.87
N SER A 235 -13.47 -4.99 -23.56
CA SER A 235 -13.83 -4.66 -22.17
C SER A 235 -14.54 -5.83 -21.50
N SER A 236 -13.82 -6.95 -21.36
CA SER A 236 -14.15 -7.99 -20.40
C SER A 236 -13.29 -7.79 -19.16
N GLY A 237 -13.80 -7.02 -18.20
CA GLY A 237 -13.14 -6.86 -16.91
C GLY A 237 -13.69 -5.70 -16.13
N ASP A 238 -14.80 -5.93 -15.44
CA ASP A 238 -15.17 -5.34 -14.15
C ASP A 238 -14.38 -4.07 -13.78
N GLU A 239 -14.78 -2.92 -14.34
CA GLU A 239 -14.33 -1.61 -13.86
C GLU A 239 -15.03 -1.29 -12.53
N THR A 240 -14.68 -2.02 -11.49
CA THR A 240 -14.93 -1.62 -10.10
C THR A 240 -13.69 -1.69 -9.23
N ASP A 241 -12.50 -1.47 -9.78
CA ASP A 241 -11.32 -1.17 -8.97
C ASP A 241 -10.98 0.31 -8.99
N GLN A 242 -11.10 0.91 -7.81
CA GLN A 242 -10.60 2.23 -7.47
C GLN A 242 -9.07 2.20 -7.60
N GLU A 243 -8.57 2.34 -8.82
CA GLU A 243 -7.16 2.66 -9.09
C GLU A 243 -6.91 4.11 -8.63
N ASP A 244 -6.62 4.28 -7.34
CA ASP A 244 -5.83 5.41 -6.86
C ASP A 244 -4.44 5.27 -7.51
N ASP A 245 -4.31 5.75 -8.76
CA ASP A 245 -3.05 5.87 -9.50
C ASP A 245 -2.02 6.57 -8.61
N GLU A 246 -0.92 5.88 -8.30
CA GLU A 246 0.21 6.35 -7.49
C GLU A 246 1.06 7.44 -8.16
N ARG A 247 0.46 8.27 -9.01
CA ARG A 247 1.12 9.50 -9.46
C ARG A 247 1.00 10.56 -8.36
N PRO A 248 2.03 11.39 -8.15
CA PRO A 248 1.95 12.48 -7.19
C PRO A 248 0.76 13.39 -7.51
N LEU A 249 -0.15 13.51 -6.55
CA LEU A 249 -1.39 14.29 -6.71
C LEU A 249 -1.06 15.74 -7.05
N THR A 250 -1.73 16.29 -8.05
CA THR A 250 -1.67 17.72 -8.32
C THR A 250 -2.34 18.49 -7.19
N ARG A 251 -1.95 19.76 -6.99
CA ARG A 251 -2.51 20.61 -5.92
C ARG A 251 -4.03 20.70 -5.96
N ALA A 252 -4.63 20.73 -7.15
CA ALA A 252 -6.08 20.76 -7.34
C ALA A 252 -6.75 19.42 -6.93
N GLU A 253 -6.13 18.29 -7.25
CA GLU A 253 -6.64 16.96 -6.87
C GLU A 253 -6.55 16.74 -5.36
N LEU A 254 -5.49 17.21 -4.71
CA LEU A 254 -5.34 17.14 -3.26
C LEU A 254 -6.39 17.98 -2.52
N GLN A 255 -6.69 19.19 -3.02
CA GLN A 255 -7.78 20.02 -2.50
C GLN A 255 -9.14 19.33 -2.64
N LYS A 256 -9.41 18.72 -3.81
CA LYS A 256 -10.65 17.97 -4.05
C LYS A 256 -10.76 16.73 -3.17
N LYS A 257 -9.67 15.97 -2.98
CA LYS A 257 -9.62 14.78 -2.10
C LYS A 257 -9.87 15.17 -0.63
N THR A 258 -9.28 16.28 -0.20
CA THR A 258 -9.48 16.84 1.15
C THR A 258 -10.93 17.29 1.35
N HIS A 259 -11.50 18.03 0.40
CA HIS A 259 -12.87 18.53 0.51
C HIS A 259 -13.91 17.39 0.53
N ARG A 260 -13.69 16.35 -0.28
CA ARG A 260 -14.53 15.13 -0.29
C ARG A 260 -14.41 14.34 1.01
N GLY A 261 -13.22 14.30 1.62
CA GLY A 261 -12.98 13.68 2.92
C GLY A 261 -13.74 14.38 4.05
N LEU A 262 -13.78 15.70 4.05
CA LEU A 262 -14.54 16.50 5.02
C LEU A 262 -16.05 16.26 4.87
N GLN A 263 -16.58 16.30 3.65
CA GLN A 263 -18.00 16.04 3.38
C GLN A 263 -18.43 14.64 3.83
N ARG A 264 -17.58 13.61 3.64
CA ARG A 264 -17.84 12.25 4.12
C ARG A 264 -17.84 12.14 5.65
N LYS A 265 -16.96 12.88 6.34
CA LYS A 265 -16.94 12.93 7.80
C LYS A 265 -18.19 13.62 8.35
N ASP A 266 -18.61 14.72 7.73
CA ASP A 266 -19.84 15.44 8.12
C ASP A 266 -21.10 14.60 7.90
N ALA A 267 -21.16 13.83 6.80
CA ALA A 267 -22.25 12.89 6.55
C ALA A 267 -22.31 11.78 7.61
N LYS A 268 -21.17 11.17 7.94
CA LYS A 268 -21.09 10.15 9.00
C LYS A 268 -21.48 10.69 10.38
N LEU A 269 -21.10 11.93 10.69
CA LEU A 269 -21.46 12.57 11.95
C LEU A 269 -22.98 12.84 12.04
N LYS A 270 -23.60 13.23 10.93
CA LYS A 270 -25.06 13.43 10.84
C LYS A 270 -25.82 12.11 10.98
N ASP A 271 -25.35 11.05 10.35
CA ASP A 271 -25.97 9.72 10.46
C ASP A 271 -25.82 9.13 11.86
N ALA A 272 -24.65 9.30 12.49
CA ALA A 272 -24.44 8.90 13.89
C ALA A 272 -25.42 9.64 14.84
N LYS A 273 -25.60 10.95 14.66
CA LYS A 273 -26.56 11.74 15.44
C LYS A 273 -28.01 11.31 15.20
N ARG A 274 -28.38 10.98 13.96
CA ARG A 274 -29.73 10.47 13.63
C ARG A 274 -30.00 9.09 14.22
N SER A 275 -29.00 8.21 14.23
CA SER A 275 -29.11 6.88 14.84
C SER A 275 -29.26 6.95 16.36
N LEU A 276 -28.53 7.86 17.03
CA LEU A 276 -28.62 8.09 18.47
C LEU A 276 -29.99 8.68 18.87
N ALA A 277 -30.56 9.56 18.04
CA ALA A 277 -31.87 10.16 18.28
C ALA A 277 -33.05 9.20 18.05
N ARG A 278 -32.85 8.09 17.32
CA ARG A 278 -33.86 7.03 17.15
C ARG A 278 -33.82 5.96 18.23
N ALA A 279 -32.74 5.89 19.00
CA ALA A 279 -32.52 4.91 20.06
C ALA A 279 -32.94 5.42 21.46
N LYS A 280 -33.40 6.67 21.55
CA LYS A 280 -34.07 7.26 22.72
C LYS A 280 -35.55 7.42 22.43
#